data_AF-X1DIQ0-F1
#
_entry.id   AF-X1DIQ0-F1
#
_cell.length_a   1.000
_cell.length_b   1.000
_cell.length_c   1.000
_cell.angle_alpha   90.00
_cell.angle_beta   90.00
_cell.angle_gamma   90.00
#
_symmetry.space_group_name_H-M   'P 1'
#
loop_
_entity.id
_entity.type
_entity.pdbx_description
1 polymer ?
#
loop_
_entity_poly.entity_id
_entity_poly.type
_entity_poly.pdbx_seq_one_letter_code
_entity_poly.pdbx_strand_id
1 'polypeptide(L)'
;MKEHIFLQLFLILTCSFSSSIHGENSSPKDHKLGWNSKELVTLYFHNSELQTQWAWEALSKYRFKGHEKILDFGSGTGKLSALMSFMVPEGEVTGIDISDDMVFYSKKMFPKEHYHNLKFLLSPDIDFENFSENKFDLVTSFCVFHLIPNPSVVLQNLKKAMSPNGHLVITLPIGRNAEFFKQYLKKCTRGD
;
A
#
# COMPACT_ATOMS: atom_id res chain seq x y z
N MET A 1 18.99 20.39 -25.14
CA MET A 1 17.70 21.05 -24.83
C MET A 1 17.04 20.30 -23.69
N LYS A 2 16.92 20.99 -22.54
CA LYS A 2 16.02 20.78 -21.41
C LYS A 2 16.15 19.49 -20.58
N GLU A 3 16.96 19.65 -19.54
CA GLU A 3 16.76 19.09 -18.20
C GLU A 3 15.31 19.21 -17.73
N HIS A 4 14.75 18.15 -17.15
CA HIS A 4 13.62 18.23 -16.22
C HIS A 4 13.74 17.13 -15.14
N ILE A 5 14.49 17.46 -14.09
CA ILE A 5 14.13 17.31 -12.66
C ILE A 5 13.52 15.95 -12.26
N PHE A 6 14.39 15.00 -11.91
CA PHE A 6 14.06 13.89 -11.02
C PHE A 6 14.12 14.39 -9.57
N LEU A 7 12.97 14.44 -8.90
CA LEU A 7 12.90 14.73 -7.47
C LEU A 7 11.98 13.69 -6.82
N GLN A 8 12.52 12.52 -6.47
CA GLN A 8 11.79 11.51 -5.70
C GLN A 8 11.40 12.07 -4.33
N LEU A 9 10.16 11.86 -3.92
CA LEU A 9 9.74 12.17 -2.57
C LEU A 9 9.53 10.87 -1.79
N PHE A 10 10.38 10.65 -0.80
CA PHE A 10 10.22 9.60 0.19
C PHE A 10 9.50 10.20 1.39
N LEU A 11 8.34 9.65 1.73
CA LEU A 11 7.67 9.97 2.98
C LEU A 11 7.56 8.70 3.80
N ILE A 12 8.51 8.51 4.71
CA ILE A 12 8.37 7.52 5.80
C ILE A 12 7.67 8.29 6.90
N LEU A 13 6.38 8.03 7.08
CA LEU A 13 5.62 8.61 8.17
C LEU A 13 5.72 7.72 9.41
N THR A 14 6.48 8.19 10.39
CA THR A 14 6.41 7.70 11.77
C THR A 14 5.28 8.46 12.47
N CYS A 15 4.08 7.90 12.52
CA CYS A 15 2.98 8.50 13.27
C CYS A 15 3.05 8.04 14.72
N SER A 16 3.35 8.96 15.64
CA SER A 16 3.10 8.79 17.08
C SER A 16 2.02 9.79 17.47
N PHE A 17 0.77 9.34 17.69
CA PHE A 17 -0.34 10.25 18.01
C PHE A 17 -1.25 9.72 19.10
N SER A 18 -1.58 10.61 20.04
CA SER A 18 -2.56 10.41 21.11
C SER A 18 -3.99 10.49 20.57
N SER A 19 -4.86 9.71 21.18
CA SER A 19 -6.26 9.47 20.82
C SER A 19 -7.18 10.65 21.14
N SER A 20 -7.98 11.11 20.17
CA SER A 20 -9.33 11.66 20.40
C SER A 20 -10.16 11.89 19.12
N ILE A 21 -11.34 11.24 19.10
CA ILE A 21 -12.67 11.74 18.68
C ILE A 21 -13.20 11.47 17.24
N HIS A 22 -14.28 10.66 17.25
CA HIS A 22 -15.60 10.68 16.57
C HIS A 22 -15.71 10.86 15.05
N GLY A 23 -16.45 9.94 14.43
CA GLY A 23 -16.74 9.90 13.00
C GLY A 23 -18.08 10.50 12.61
N GLU A 24 -18.31 10.55 11.29
CA GLU A 24 -19.62 10.43 10.65
C GLU A 24 -19.46 10.03 9.17
N ASN A 25 -20.42 9.23 8.70
CA ASN A 25 -20.45 8.50 7.43
C ASN A 25 -20.86 9.38 6.23
N SER A 26 -20.34 9.05 5.04
CA SER A 26 -21.13 8.83 3.81
C SER A 26 -20.22 8.44 2.64
N SER A 27 -20.45 7.25 2.06
CA SER A 27 -19.78 6.78 0.84
C SER A 27 -20.55 7.21 -0.41
N PRO A 28 -19.85 7.63 -1.49
CA PRO A 28 -20.44 7.66 -2.83
C PRO A 28 -20.01 6.46 -3.66
N LYS A 29 -21.02 5.89 -4.32
CA LYS A 29 -21.03 4.70 -5.16
C LYS A 29 -20.31 4.90 -6.53
N ASP A 30 -19.92 3.75 -7.09
CA ASP A 30 -19.87 3.44 -8.52
C ASP A 30 -18.90 4.21 -9.44
N HIS A 31 -17.64 3.75 -9.46
CA HIS A 31 -16.87 3.66 -10.71
C HIS A 31 -16.04 2.37 -10.70
N LYS A 32 -16.56 1.30 -11.33
CA LYS A 32 -15.79 0.10 -11.66
C LYS A 32 -14.71 0.47 -12.68
N LEU A 33 -13.55 0.89 -12.19
CA LEU A 33 -12.33 0.93 -13.00
C LEU A 33 -12.04 -0.49 -13.49
N GLY A 34 -11.79 -0.66 -14.79
CA GLY A 34 -11.61 -1.95 -15.45
C GLY A 34 -10.29 -2.65 -15.12
N TRP A 35 -10.07 -3.00 -13.85
CA TRP A 35 -8.85 -3.64 -13.33
C TRP A 35 -8.78 -5.17 -13.53
N ASN A 36 -9.78 -5.77 -14.19
CA ASN A 36 -9.95 -7.23 -14.30
C ASN A 36 -9.68 -7.71 -15.73
N SER A 37 -8.48 -7.44 -16.26
CA SER A 37 -8.08 -8.01 -17.54
C SER A 37 -6.73 -8.72 -17.44
N LYS A 38 -6.63 -9.88 -18.08
CA LYS A 38 -5.37 -10.62 -18.25
C LYS A 38 -4.28 -9.78 -18.93
N GLU A 39 -4.68 -8.82 -19.75
CA GLU A 39 -3.77 -7.86 -20.40
C GLU A 39 -3.13 -6.91 -19.39
N LEU A 40 -3.88 -6.41 -18.40
CA LEU A 40 -3.33 -5.59 -17.33
C LEU A 40 -2.34 -6.37 -16.47
N VAL A 41 -2.66 -7.62 -16.11
CA VAL A 41 -1.73 -8.50 -15.37
C VAL A 41 -0.42 -8.64 -16.14
N THR A 42 -0.49 -8.90 -17.44
CA THR A 42 0.68 -9.09 -18.32
C THR A 42 1.48 -7.79 -18.49
N LEU A 43 0.80 -6.66 -18.66
CA LEU A 43 1.41 -5.33 -18.81
C LEU A 43 2.16 -4.93 -17.54
N TYR A 44 1.52 -5.08 -16.37
CA TYR A 44 2.15 -4.76 -15.09
C TYR A 44 3.27 -5.74 -14.76
N PHE A 45 3.16 -7.02 -15.11
CA PHE A 45 4.25 -7.97 -14.89
C PHE A 45 5.54 -7.57 -15.64
N HIS A 46 5.43 -7.11 -16.88
CA HIS A 46 6.58 -6.74 -17.71
C HIS A 46 7.08 -5.31 -17.48
N ASN A 47 6.22 -4.37 -17.06
CA ASN A 47 6.57 -2.95 -16.91
C ASN A 47 6.79 -2.49 -15.45
N SER A 48 6.80 -3.42 -14.48
CA SER A 48 6.92 -3.07 -13.04
C SER A 48 8.35 -2.80 -12.55
N GLU A 49 9.37 -2.82 -13.41
CA GLU A 49 10.77 -2.78 -12.95
C GLU A 49 11.13 -1.47 -12.25
N LEU A 50 10.72 -0.32 -12.80
CA LEU A 50 10.91 0.98 -12.15
C LEU A 50 10.10 1.11 -10.84
N GLN A 51 8.87 0.60 -10.83
CA GLN A 51 8.02 0.61 -9.62
C GLN A 51 8.63 -0.25 -8.51
N THR A 52 9.22 -1.40 -8.90
CA THR A 52 9.92 -2.31 -7.99
C THR A 52 11.19 -1.65 -7.44
N GLN A 53 11.96 -0.96 -8.28
CA GLN A 53 13.15 -0.24 -7.86
C GLN A 53 12.83 0.86 -6.84
N TRP A 54 11.79 1.66 -7.10
CA TRP A 54 11.36 2.71 -6.16
C TRP A 54 10.82 2.15 -4.85
N ALA A 55 10.04 1.07 -4.92
CA ALA A 55 9.59 0.37 -3.74
C ALA A 55 10.76 -0.18 -2.92
N TRP A 56 11.76 -0.78 -3.58
CA TRP A 56 12.97 -1.27 -2.92
C TRP A 56 13.74 -0.16 -2.21
N GLU A 57 13.94 0.99 -2.86
CA GLU A 57 14.63 2.13 -2.24
C GLU A 57 13.85 2.71 -1.04
N ALA A 58 12.52 2.66 -1.08
CA ALA A 58 11.69 3.06 0.05
C ALA A 58 11.78 2.04 1.20
N LEU A 59 11.70 0.75 0.89
CA LEU A 59 11.79 -0.34 1.86
C LEU A 59 13.17 -0.45 2.50
N SER A 60 14.25 -0.17 1.77
CA SER A 60 15.62 -0.22 2.32
C SER A 60 15.88 0.81 3.41
N LYS A 61 15.03 1.85 3.51
CA LYS A 61 15.08 2.88 4.56
C LYS A 61 14.26 2.47 5.79
N TYR A 62 13.40 1.46 5.67
CA TYR A 62 12.68 0.89 6.80
C TYR A 62 13.55 -0.17 7.49
N ARG A 63 13.63 -0.10 8.83
CA ARG A 63 14.39 -1.06 9.61
C ARG A 63 13.50 -2.24 10.02
N PHE A 64 13.54 -3.31 9.23
CA PHE A 64 12.88 -4.57 9.55
C PHE A 64 13.49 -5.22 10.79
N LYS A 65 12.63 -5.75 11.64
CA LYS A 65 12.91 -6.54 12.84
C LYS A 65 12.70 -8.04 12.61
N GLY A 66 12.05 -8.40 11.50
CA GLY A 66 11.87 -9.78 11.06
C GLY A 66 10.54 -10.41 11.50
N HIS A 67 9.74 -9.71 12.28
CA HIS A 67 8.52 -10.21 12.92
C HIS A 67 7.31 -9.29 12.68
N GLU A 68 7.43 -8.30 11.80
CA GLU A 68 6.36 -7.35 11.52
C GLU A 68 5.14 -8.03 10.87
N LYS A 69 3.95 -7.55 11.25
CA LYS A 69 2.73 -7.77 10.47
C LYS A 69 2.62 -6.67 9.43
N ILE A 70 2.77 -7.04 8.16
CA ILE A 70 2.78 -6.14 7.01
C ILE A 70 1.46 -6.21 6.25
N LEU A 71 0.91 -5.05 5.91
CA LEU A 71 -0.14 -4.89 4.90
C LEU A 71 0.46 -4.26 3.64
N ASP A 72 0.23 -4.88 2.49
CA ASP A 72 0.56 -4.33 1.17
C ASP A 72 -0.73 -3.94 0.44
N PHE A 73 -1.03 -2.64 0.46
CA PHE A 73 -2.26 -2.07 -0.10
C PHE A 73 -2.11 -1.78 -1.59
N GLY A 74 -2.91 -2.46 -2.41
CA GLY A 74 -2.82 -2.50 -3.87
C GLY A 74 -1.59 -3.29 -4.32
N SER A 75 -1.50 -4.53 -3.83
CA SER A 75 -0.36 -5.44 -4.03
C SER A 75 -0.11 -5.85 -5.49
N GLY A 76 -1.08 -5.67 -6.39
CA GLY A 76 -0.98 -5.98 -7.81
C GLY A 76 -0.51 -7.42 -8.06
N THR A 77 0.61 -7.57 -8.77
CA THR A 77 1.20 -8.88 -9.09
C THR A 77 1.78 -9.62 -7.89
N GLY A 78 1.86 -9.01 -6.70
CA GLY A 78 2.32 -9.63 -5.46
C GLY A 78 3.83 -9.75 -5.30
N LYS A 79 4.64 -9.32 -6.29
CA LYS A 79 6.11 -9.42 -6.27
C LYS A 79 6.73 -8.77 -5.03
N LEU A 80 6.27 -7.56 -4.68
CA LEU A 80 6.79 -6.84 -3.52
C LEU A 80 6.32 -7.46 -2.21
N SER A 81 5.08 -7.93 -2.14
CA SER A 81 4.58 -8.69 -0.98
C SER A 81 5.41 -9.96 -0.73
N ALA A 82 5.74 -10.69 -1.79
CA ALA A 82 6.60 -11.87 -1.74
C ALA A 82 8.04 -11.55 -1.32
N LEU A 83 8.59 -10.41 -1.77
CA LEU A 83 9.89 -9.95 -1.31
C LEU A 83 9.87 -9.57 0.18
N MET A 84 8.83 -8.86 0.63
CA MET A 84 8.66 -8.50 2.03
C MET A 84 8.53 -9.73 2.93
N SER A 85 7.91 -10.82 2.44
CA SER A 85 7.74 -12.03 3.25
C SER A 85 9.08 -12.67 3.62
N PHE A 86 10.12 -12.53 2.80
CA PHE A 86 11.48 -12.95 3.15
C PHE A 86 12.18 -12.01 4.14
N MET A 87 11.77 -10.74 4.20
CA MET A 87 12.31 -9.76 5.17
C MET A 87 11.70 -9.94 6.56
N VAL A 88 10.55 -10.63 6.67
CA VAL A 88 9.84 -10.90 7.94
C VAL A 88 9.57 -12.39 8.18
N PRO A 89 10.61 -13.23 8.34
CA PRO A 89 10.44 -14.69 8.45
C PRO A 89 9.57 -15.13 9.64
N GLU A 90 9.52 -14.35 10.72
CA GLU A 90 8.68 -14.59 11.90
C GLU A 90 7.39 -13.76 11.89
N GLY A 91 7.21 -12.92 10.86
CA GLY A 91 6.07 -12.02 10.69
C GLY A 91 4.99 -12.58 9.76
N GLU A 92 4.13 -11.69 9.28
CA GLU A 92 3.09 -12.00 8.29
C GLU A 92 2.99 -10.90 7.25
N VAL A 93 2.77 -11.25 5.99
CA VAL A 93 2.48 -10.29 4.92
C VAL A 93 1.09 -10.57 4.36
N THR A 94 0.25 -9.54 4.36
CA THR A 94 -1.08 -9.55 3.75
C THR A 94 -1.08 -8.60 2.56
N GLY A 95 -1.10 -9.12 1.35
CA GLY A 95 -1.34 -8.33 0.14
C GLY A 95 -2.83 -8.20 -0.14
N ILE A 96 -3.31 -6.99 -0.39
CA ILE A 96 -4.69 -6.76 -0.84
C ILE A 96 -4.73 -6.04 -2.17
N ASP A 97 -5.69 -6.42 -3.00
CA ASP A 97 -5.96 -5.75 -4.27
C ASP A 97 -7.47 -5.74 -4.55
N ILE A 98 -7.91 -4.77 -5.35
CA ILE A 98 -9.31 -4.62 -5.78
C ILE A 98 -9.62 -5.56 -6.96
N SER A 99 -8.59 -5.95 -7.72
CA SER A 99 -8.70 -6.82 -8.88
C SER A 99 -8.69 -8.30 -8.46
N ASP A 100 -9.75 -9.01 -8.84
CA ASP A 100 -9.85 -10.47 -8.63
C ASP A 100 -8.78 -11.22 -9.42
N ASP A 101 -8.51 -10.79 -10.66
CA ASP A 101 -7.45 -11.32 -11.53
C ASP A 101 -6.07 -11.16 -10.89
N MET A 102 -5.76 -10.00 -10.28
CA MET A 102 -4.49 -9.78 -9.58
C MET A 102 -4.35 -10.68 -8.36
N VAL A 103 -5.41 -10.80 -7.55
CA VAL A 103 -5.39 -11.69 -6.37
C VAL A 103 -5.26 -13.15 -6.79
N PHE A 104 -5.99 -13.58 -7.82
CA PHE A 104 -5.88 -14.94 -8.35
C PHE A 104 -4.48 -15.23 -8.88
N TYR A 105 -3.92 -14.30 -9.67
CA TYR A 105 -2.56 -14.39 -10.18
C TYR A 105 -1.54 -14.50 -9.05
N SER A 106 -1.60 -13.60 -8.06
CA SER A 106 -0.66 -13.55 -6.94
C SER A 106 -0.70 -14.82 -6.09
N LYS A 107 -1.89 -15.38 -5.81
CA LYS A 107 -2.04 -16.67 -5.12
C LYS A 107 -1.43 -17.83 -5.89
N LYS A 108 -1.56 -17.83 -7.23
CA LYS A 108 -0.99 -18.87 -8.08
C LYS A 108 0.54 -18.74 -8.19
N MET A 109 1.05 -17.51 -8.26
CA MET A 109 2.47 -17.22 -8.42
C MET A 109 3.26 -17.45 -7.12
N PHE A 110 2.65 -17.15 -5.98
CA PHE A 110 3.29 -17.26 -4.66
C PHE A 110 2.48 -18.22 -3.77
N PRO A 111 2.58 -19.53 -4.02
CA PRO A 111 1.83 -20.55 -3.29
C PRO A 111 2.34 -20.66 -1.84
N LYS A 112 1.43 -20.98 -0.91
CA LYS A 112 1.72 -20.98 0.55
C LYS A 112 2.79 -21.98 0.95
N GLU A 113 2.97 -23.04 0.18
CA GLU A 113 3.98 -24.07 0.35
C GLU A 113 5.40 -23.49 0.28
N HIS A 114 5.59 -22.41 -0.48
CA HIS A 114 6.86 -21.69 -0.59
C HIS A 114 6.87 -20.35 0.15
N TYR A 115 5.69 -19.78 0.43
CA TYR A 115 5.52 -18.49 1.08
C TYR A 115 4.56 -18.61 2.27
N HIS A 116 4.99 -19.30 3.33
CA HIS A 116 4.14 -19.69 4.47
C HIS A 116 3.54 -18.51 5.24
N ASN A 117 4.23 -17.37 5.26
CA ASN A 117 3.83 -16.15 5.95
C ASN A 117 3.17 -15.11 5.01
N LEU A 118 2.84 -15.48 3.77
CA LEU A 118 2.23 -14.59 2.78
C LEU A 118 0.80 -15.01 2.45
N LYS A 119 -0.11 -14.05 2.39
CA LYS A 119 -1.48 -14.26 1.89
C LYS A 119 -1.96 -13.06 1.07
N PHE A 120 -2.82 -13.36 0.09
CA PHE A 120 -3.49 -12.35 -0.73
C PHE A 120 -4.99 -12.37 -0.53
N LEU A 121 -5.61 -11.20 -0.39
CA LEU A 121 -7.05 -11.05 -0.19
C LEU A 121 -7.63 -10.08 -1.23
N LEU A 122 -8.84 -10.39 -1.68
CA LEU A 122 -9.63 -9.47 -2.50
C LEU A 122 -10.29 -8.47 -1.57
N SER A 123 -10.04 -7.18 -1.79
CA SER A 123 -10.68 -6.09 -1.05
C SER A 123 -11.35 -5.15 -2.06
N PRO A 124 -12.56 -5.51 -2.53
CA PRO A 124 -13.26 -4.74 -3.56
C PRO A 124 -13.66 -3.35 -3.05
N ASP A 125 -13.98 -3.29 -1.76
CA ASP A 125 -14.15 -2.06 -1.02
C ASP A 125 -12.88 -1.80 -0.20
N ILE A 126 -12.47 -0.55 -0.16
CA ILE A 126 -11.44 -0.04 0.76
C ILE A 126 -12.03 0.05 2.18
N ASP A 127 -12.86 -0.95 2.52
CA ASP A 127 -13.59 -1.03 3.75
C ASP A 127 -12.85 -2.02 4.65
N PHE A 128 -12.14 -1.44 5.61
CA PHE A 128 -11.26 -2.17 6.48
C PHE A 128 -12.01 -2.76 7.68
N GLU A 129 -13.35 -2.83 7.65
CA GLU A 129 -14.15 -3.49 8.69
C GLU A 129 -13.69 -4.93 8.96
N ASN A 130 -13.14 -5.61 7.94
CA ASN A 130 -12.59 -6.97 8.09
C ASN A 130 -11.18 -7.02 8.69
N PHE A 131 -10.51 -5.88 8.85
CA PHE A 131 -9.24 -5.79 9.55
C PHE A 131 -9.50 -5.34 10.99
N SER A 132 -9.14 -6.19 11.94
CA SER A 132 -9.11 -5.79 13.35
C SER A 132 -8.28 -4.50 13.49
N GLU A 133 -8.76 -3.54 14.27
CA GLU A 133 -8.00 -2.34 14.60
C GLU A 133 -6.61 -2.72 15.17
N ASN A 134 -5.61 -1.86 14.95
CA ASN A 134 -4.27 -2.02 15.53
C ASN A 134 -3.54 -3.33 15.16
N LYS A 135 -3.61 -3.75 13.89
CA LYS A 135 -3.10 -5.06 13.44
C LYS A 135 -1.71 -5.02 12.80
N PHE A 136 -1.36 -3.94 12.11
CA PHE A 136 -0.19 -3.91 11.22
C PHE A 136 0.92 -2.98 11.71
N ASP A 137 2.13 -3.52 11.81
CA ASP A 137 3.35 -2.78 12.20
C ASP A 137 3.94 -1.99 11.03
N LEU A 138 3.64 -2.44 9.81
CA LEU A 138 4.02 -1.76 8.57
C LEU A 138 2.86 -1.84 7.57
N VAL A 139 2.48 -0.70 7.03
CA VAL A 139 1.60 -0.58 5.87
C VAL A 139 2.40 -0.02 4.71
N THR A 140 2.30 -0.68 3.57
CA THR A 140 2.95 -0.28 2.33
C THR A 140 1.91 -0.03 1.24
N SER A 141 2.19 0.91 0.34
CA SER A 141 1.43 1.06 -0.90
C SER A 141 2.28 1.69 -1.98
N PHE A 142 2.47 0.97 -3.08
CA PHE A 142 3.39 1.37 -4.13
C PHE A 142 2.64 1.70 -5.42
N CYS A 143 2.69 2.96 -5.82
CA CYS A 143 2.05 3.43 -7.05
C CYS A 143 0.53 3.13 -7.13
N VAL A 144 -0.20 3.25 -6.02
CA VAL A 144 -1.67 3.03 -5.98
C VAL A 144 -2.44 4.33 -5.76
N PHE A 145 -1.97 5.16 -4.82
CA PHE A 145 -2.70 6.32 -4.31
C PHE A 145 -3.09 7.38 -5.37
N HIS A 146 -2.38 7.45 -6.49
CA HIS A 146 -2.70 8.36 -7.59
C HIS A 146 -3.95 7.94 -8.41
N LEU A 147 -4.42 6.71 -8.21
CA LEU A 147 -5.59 6.13 -8.87
C LEU A 147 -6.85 6.22 -8.01
N ILE A 148 -6.70 6.63 -6.74
CA ILE A 148 -7.78 6.66 -5.75
C ILE A 148 -8.48 8.02 -5.81
N PRO A 149 -9.80 8.08 -6.03
CA PRO A 149 -10.53 9.35 -6.06
C PRO A 149 -10.48 10.12 -4.74
N ASN A 150 -10.60 9.41 -3.61
CA ASN A 150 -10.63 9.98 -2.25
C ASN A 150 -9.50 9.38 -1.38
N PRO A 151 -8.23 9.76 -1.59
CA PRO A 151 -7.09 9.17 -0.89
C PRO A 151 -7.14 9.41 0.63
N SER A 152 -7.86 10.45 1.06
CA SER A 152 -8.09 10.80 2.46
C SER A 152 -8.77 9.72 3.28
N VAL A 153 -9.87 9.17 2.74
CA VAL A 153 -10.66 8.13 3.41
C VAL A 153 -9.82 6.86 3.55
N VAL A 154 -9.09 6.53 2.50
CA VAL A 154 -8.19 5.37 2.49
C VAL A 154 -7.09 5.52 3.54
N LEU A 155 -6.46 6.69 3.64
CA LEU A 155 -5.43 6.94 4.64
C LEU A 155 -5.96 6.85 6.07
N GLN A 156 -7.18 7.35 6.32
CA GLN A 156 -7.82 7.20 7.63
C GLN A 156 -8.07 5.74 7.98
N ASN A 157 -8.53 4.94 7.01
CA ASN A 157 -8.79 3.53 7.27
C ASN A 157 -7.49 2.72 7.45
N LEU A 158 -6.47 2.98 6.63
CA LEU A 158 -5.14 2.39 6.82
C LEU A 158 -4.57 2.73 8.20
N LYS A 159 -4.75 3.99 8.65
CA LYS A 159 -4.34 4.41 9.99
C LYS A 159 -5.04 3.62 11.10
N LYS A 160 -6.34 3.31 10.97
CA LYS A 160 -7.07 2.48 11.95
C LYS A 160 -6.56 1.03 11.99
N ALA A 161 -6.15 0.49 10.83
CA ALA A 161 -5.60 -0.85 10.73
C ALA A 161 -4.17 -0.96 11.27
N MET A 162 -3.45 0.16 11.39
CA MET A 162 -2.06 0.20 11.89
C MET A 162 -2.00 0.09 13.41
N SER A 163 -1.00 -0.66 13.89
CA SER A 163 -0.57 -0.65 15.29
C SER A 163 -0.18 0.78 15.75
N PRO A 164 -0.22 1.10 17.06
CA PRO A 164 0.14 2.43 17.56
C PRO A 164 1.55 2.93 17.18
N ASN A 165 2.49 2.01 16.95
CA ASN A 165 3.86 2.30 16.49
C ASN A 165 4.08 1.84 15.03
N GLY A 166 2.99 1.66 14.29
CA GLY A 166 3.00 1.24 12.90
C GLY A 166 3.58 2.31 11.99
N HIS A 167 4.19 1.87 10.90
CA HIS A 167 4.76 2.77 9.89
C HIS A 167 3.97 2.70 8.59
N LEU A 168 3.90 3.82 7.89
CA LEU A 168 3.30 3.90 6.56
C LEU A 168 4.37 4.30 5.54
N VAL A 169 4.54 3.46 4.51
CA VAL A 169 5.46 3.68 3.39
C VAL A 169 4.66 3.74 2.09
N ILE A 170 4.67 4.89 1.43
CA ILE A 170 3.96 5.09 0.16
C ILE A 170 4.93 5.58 -0.91
N THR A 171 4.83 5.02 -2.12
CA THR A 171 5.45 5.60 -3.31
C THR A 171 4.39 6.04 -4.31
N LEU A 172 4.67 7.15 -5.01
CA LEU A 172 3.79 7.73 -6.02
C LEU A 172 4.60 7.98 -7.29
N PRO A 173 4.06 7.70 -8.49
CA PRO A 173 4.65 8.21 -9.72
C PRO A 173 4.52 9.73 -9.75
N ILE A 174 5.62 10.44 -10.05
CA ILE A 174 5.64 11.89 -10.01
C ILE A 174 5.14 12.47 -11.33
N GLY A 175 3.95 13.08 -11.28
CA GLY A 175 3.41 14.06 -12.23
C GLY A 175 2.97 15.34 -11.49
N ARG A 176 2.35 16.32 -12.18
CA ARG A 176 2.02 17.70 -11.69
C ARG A 176 1.33 17.83 -10.31
N ASN A 177 0.89 16.75 -9.68
CA ASN A 177 0.15 16.72 -8.41
C ASN A 177 1.00 16.32 -7.18
N ALA A 178 2.33 16.17 -7.31
CA ALA A 178 3.20 15.80 -6.19
C ALA A 178 3.14 16.79 -5.00
N GLU A 179 2.93 18.08 -5.26
CA GLU A 179 2.85 19.10 -4.21
C GLU A 179 1.53 19.04 -3.43
N PHE A 180 0.44 18.63 -4.09
CA PHE A 180 -0.85 18.38 -3.43
C PHE A 180 -0.73 17.22 -2.43
N PHE A 181 -0.14 16.10 -2.85
CA PHE A 181 0.07 14.96 -1.96
C PHE A 181 1.03 15.28 -0.82
N LYS A 182 2.07 16.08 -1.04
CA LYS A 182 2.94 16.59 0.04
C LYS A 182 2.18 17.37 1.09
N GLN A 183 1.37 18.34 0.68
CA GLN A 183 0.59 19.16 1.61
C GLN A 183 -0.46 18.33 2.34
N TYR A 184 -1.09 17.38 1.64
CA TYR A 184 -2.09 16.50 2.21
C TYR A 184 -1.50 15.58 3.28
N LEU A 185 -0.37 14.91 2.98
CA LEU A 185 0.29 14.03 3.95
C LEU A 185 0.82 14.80 5.17
N LYS A 186 1.31 16.05 4.98
CA LYS A 186 1.68 16.94 6.09
C LYS A 186 0.50 17.26 7.02
N LYS A 187 -0.70 17.47 6.45
CA LYS A 187 -1.93 17.70 7.23
C LYS A 187 -2.35 16.45 8.00
N CYS A 188 -2.27 15.26 7.42
CA CYS A 188 -2.62 14.01 8.14
C CYS A 188 -1.66 13.67 9.29
N THR A 189 -0.44 14.24 9.28
CA THR A 189 0.60 14.01 10.29
C THR A 189 0.66 15.08 11.36
N ARG A 190 -0.07 16.19 11.21
CA ARG A 190 -0.32 17.15 12.27
C ARG A 190 -1.73 16.87 12.73
N GLY A 191 -1.90 16.45 13.98
CA GLY A 191 -3.22 16.19 14.55
C GLY A 191 -4.00 17.48 14.79
N ASP A 192 -4.20 18.28 13.73
CA ASP A 192 -5.05 19.47 13.70
C ASP A 192 -6.38 19.14 13.01
#